data_AF-A0AAF0PWE2-F1
#
_entry.id   AF-A0AAF0PWE2-F1
#
_cell.length_a   1.000
_cell.length_b   1.000
_cell.length_c   1.000
_cell.angle_alpha   90.00
_cell.angle_beta   90.00
_cell.angle_gamma   90.00
#
_symmetry.space_group_name_H-M   'P 1'
#
loop_
_entity.id
_entity.type
_entity.pdbx_description
1 polymer ?
#
loop_
_entity_poly.entity_id
_entity_poly.type
_entity_poly.pdbx_seq_one_letter_code
_entity_poly.pdbx_strand_id
1 'polypeptide(L)'
;MVYIDFYDFTFDLINNPTKYGYKITKNGCCALVGKIELLAACPIACSKDYEYVFWDGFHLTEKGYRLLVNQVLQQHLQTFITHDQMIYSI
;
A
#
# COMPACT_ATOMS: atom_id res chain seq x y z
N MET A 1 -19.84 7.72 1.28
CA MET A 1 -18.89 6.91 2.07
C MET A 1 -18.46 5.72 1.20
N VAL A 2 -17.17 5.40 1.17
CA VAL A 2 -16.60 4.31 0.36
C VAL A 2 -15.96 3.30 1.30
N TYR A 3 -16.29 2.01 1.14
CA TYR A 3 -15.61 0.92 1.85
C TYR A 3 -14.39 0.49 1.04
N ILE A 4 -13.26 0.30 1.71
CA ILE A 4 -12.01 -0.15 1.10
C ILE A 4 -11.62 -1.45 1.80
N ASP A 5 -11.62 -2.56 1.05
CA ASP A 5 -11.14 -3.83 1.57
C ASP A 5 -9.60 -3.87 1.55
N PHE A 6 -9.01 -3.25 2.58
CA PHE A 6 -7.57 -3.19 2.70
C PHE A 6 -6.95 -4.57 2.97
N TYR A 7 -7.68 -5.46 3.65
CA TYR A 7 -7.19 -6.80 3.97
C TYR A 7 -7.03 -7.64 2.70
N ASP A 8 -8.08 -7.76 1.89
CA ASP A 8 -8.03 -8.55 0.66
C ASP A 8 -7.03 -7.97 -0.35
N PHE A 9 -6.96 -6.64 -0.46
CA PHE A 9 -5.95 -5.98 -1.28
C PHE A 9 -4.52 -6.37 -0.86
N THR A 10 -4.22 -6.25 0.43
CA THR A 10 -2.88 -6.55 0.96
C THR A 10 -2.58 -8.04 0.87
N PHE A 11 -3.60 -8.90 1.08
CA PHE A 11 -3.50 -10.33 0.93
C PHE A 11 -3.15 -10.74 -0.51
N ASP A 12 -3.74 -10.09 -1.52
CA ASP A 12 -3.38 -10.33 -2.93
C ASP A 12 -1.95 -9.85 -3.26
N LEU A 13 -1.50 -8.73 -2.69
CA LEU A 13 -0.11 -8.27 -2.85
C LEU A 13 0.91 -9.29 -2.31
N ILE A 14 0.59 -9.91 -1.16
CA ILE A 14 1.48 -10.89 -0.51
C ILE A 14 1.50 -12.21 -1.27
N ASN A 15 0.33 -12.71 -1.69
CA ASN A 15 0.19 -14.04 -2.29
C ASN A 15 0.47 -14.05 -3.80
N ASN A 16 0.26 -12.92 -4.49
CA ASN A 16 0.50 -12.78 -5.93
C ASN A 16 1.46 -11.62 -6.27
N PRO A 17 2.66 -11.54 -5.67
CA PRO A 17 3.54 -10.37 -5.79
C PRO A 17 4.04 -10.10 -7.21
N THR A 18 4.24 -11.15 -8.00
CA THR A 18 4.75 -11.06 -9.38
C THR A 18 3.76 -10.35 -10.31
N LYS A 19 2.44 -10.48 -10.06
CA LYS A 19 1.38 -9.74 -10.77
C LYS A 19 1.59 -8.22 -10.69
N TYR A 20 2.19 -7.76 -9.60
CA TYR A 20 2.44 -6.35 -9.31
C TYR A 20 3.93 -5.98 -9.45
N GLY A 21 4.77 -6.90 -9.91
CA GLY A 21 6.21 -6.69 -10.05
C GLY A 21 6.96 -6.56 -8.72
N TYR A 22 6.44 -7.12 -7.63
CA TYR A 22 7.17 -7.26 -6.37
C TYR A 22 8.00 -8.54 -6.34
N LYS A 23 9.06 -8.51 -5.53
CA LYS A 23 9.95 -9.66 -5.29
C LYS A 23 9.95 -10.09 -3.83
N ILE A 24 9.71 -9.16 -2.91
CA ILE A 24 9.86 -9.37 -1.48
C ILE A 24 8.57 -8.99 -0.76
N THR A 25 7.96 -9.95 -0.07
CA THR A 25 6.64 -9.80 0.57
C THR A 25 6.65 -9.99 2.08
N LYS A 26 7.73 -10.55 2.64
CA LYS A 26 7.80 -10.94 4.06
C LYS A 26 8.67 -10.05 4.93
N ASN A 27 9.57 -9.29 4.32
CA ASN A 27 10.49 -8.39 5.02
C ASN A 27 10.18 -6.96 4.60
N GLY A 28 10.31 -6.02 5.53
CA GLY A 28 10.30 -4.59 5.22
C GLY A 28 11.57 -4.15 4.49
N CYS A 29 11.46 -3.15 3.61
CA CYS A 29 12.61 -2.44 3.03
C CYS A 29 13.43 -1.70 4.11
N CYS A 30 12.77 -1.30 5.19
CA CYS A 30 13.23 -0.46 6.28
C CYS A 30 13.07 -1.21 7.62
N ALA A 31 13.62 -2.43 7.68
CA ALA A 31 13.61 -3.29 8.85
C ALA A 31 14.96 -3.27 9.57
N LEU A 32 14.97 -3.46 10.91
CA LEU A 32 16.23 -3.73 11.61
C LEU A 32 16.87 -5.00 11.06
N VAL A 33 18.16 -4.92 10.73
CA VAL A 33 18.95 -6.06 10.26
C VAL A 33 18.77 -7.24 11.22
N GLY A 34 18.14 -8.31 10.75
CA GLY A 34 18.11 -9.59 11.46
C GLY A 34 17.01 -9.81 12.50
N LYS A 35 15.74 -9.42 12.23
CA LYS A 35 14.48 -10.11 12.65
C LYS A 35 13.46 -9.27 13.44
N ILE A 36 13.71 -8.01 13.79
CA ILE A 36 12.74 -7.23 14.58
C ILE A 36 12.25 -6.01 13.78
N GLU A 37 11.06 -6.14 13.22
CA GLU A 37 10.32 -5.08 12.53
C GLU A 37 9.69 -4.12 13.59
N LEU A 38 10.51 -3.48 14.45
CA LEU A 38 10.01 -2.50 15.42
C LEU A 38 9.95 -1.10 14.81
N LEU A 39 8.78 -0.48 14.98
CA LEU A 39 8.22 0.77 14.46
C LEU A 39 9.10 2.03 14.30
N ALA A 40 10.35 2.07 14.76
CA ALA A 40 11.05 3.35 14.93
C ALA A 40 12.49 3.41 14.42
N ALA A 41 13.13 2.28 14.11
CA ALA A 41 14.53 2.28 13.74
C ALA A 41 14.71 1.80 12.29
N CYS A 42 14.90 2.76 11.39
CA CYS A 42 15.34 2.55 10.01
C CYS A 42 16.80 2.97 9.85
N PRO A 43 17.76 2.25 10.44
CA PRO A 43 19.15 2.66 10.35
C PRO A 43 19.65 2.63 8.90
N ILE A 44 19.12 1.71 8.08
CA ILE A 44 19.46 1.56 6.66
C ILE A 44 18.19 1.13 5.91
N ALA A 45 17.77 1.93 4.93
CA ALA A 45 16.74 1.54 3.98
C ALA A 45 17.35 0.73 2.83
N CYS A 46 16.57 -0.18 2.25
CA CYS A 46 16.95 -0.91 1.06
C CYS A 46 17.11 0.03 -0.15
N SER A 47 17.95 -0.35 -1.13
CA SER A 47 18.20 0.50 -2.33
C SER A 47 17.07 0.46 -3.39
N LYS A 48 16.16 -0.52 -3.31
CA LYS A 48 15.09 -0.76 -4.29
C LYS A 48 13.79 -1.06 -3.57
N ASP A 49 13.21 -0.06 -2.94
CA ASP A 49 11.94 -0.11 -2.22
C ASP A 49 10.78 -0.63 -3.07
N TYR A 50 10.74 -0.32 -4.36
CA TYR A 50 9.71 -0.77 -5.31
C TYR A 50 9.67 -2.30 -5.55
N GLU A 51 10.69 -3.04 -5.10
CA GLU A 51 10.69 -4.51 -5.12
C GLU A 51 10.04 -5.12 -3.87
N TYR A 52 9.77 -4.32 -2.84
CA TYR A 52 9.20 -4.72 -1.55
C TYR A 52 7.72 -4.31 -1.44
N VAL A 53 6.89 -5.20 -0.92
CA VAL A 53 5.49 -4.87 -0.57
C VAL A 53 5.45 -3.94 0.64
N PHE A 54 6.28 -4.22 1.63
CA PHE A 54 6.29 -3.54 2.92
C PHE A 54 7.48 -2.59 3.07
N TRP A 55 7.20 -1.41 3.61
CA TRP A 55 8.24 -0.49 4.07
C TRP A 55 8.82 -1.01 5.40
N ASP A 56 7.95 -1.30 6.37
CA ASP A 56 8.27 -1.92 7.67
C ASP A 56 7.23 -3.01 7.98
N GLY A 57 7.24 -3.58 9.18
CA GLY A 57 6.30 -4.64 9.59
C GLY A 57 4.81 -4.28 9.59
N PHE A 58 4.43 -3.04 9.30
CA PHE A 58 3.06 -2.54 9.35
C PHE A 58 2.62 -1.82 8.07
N HIS A 59 3.51 -1.03 7.46
CA HIS A 59 3.18 -0.12 6.37
C HIS A 59 3.62 -0.66 5.01
N LEU A 60 2.80 -0.38 3.98
CA LEU A 60 3.18 -0.66 2.59
C LEU A 60 4.26 0.33 2.12
N THR A 61 5.01 -0.05 1.09
CA THR A 61 5.87 0.89 0.36
C THR A 61 5.04 1.92 -0.41
N GLU A 62 5.68 3.00 -0.88
CA GLU A 62 5.03 4.01 -1.74
C GLU A 62 4.31 3.36 -2.93
N LYS A 63 4.95 2.39 -3.58
CA LYS A 63 4.37 1.62 -4.69
C LYS A 63 3.10 0.88 -4.27
N GLY A 64 3.07 0.31 -3.05
CA GLY A 64 1.90 -0.39 -2.51
C GLY A 64 0.71 0.56 -2.33
N TYR A 65 0.95 1.72 -1.72
CA TYR A 65 -0.09 2.74 -1.57
C TYR A 65 -0.54 3.34 -2.90
N ARG A 66 0.36 3.55 -3.88
CA ARG A 66 -0.02 3.99 -5.23
C ARG A 66 -0.97 3.00 -5.91
N LEU A 67 -0.71 1.70 -5.79
CA LEU A 67 -1.60 0.67 -6.33
C LEU A 67 -2.98 0.71 -5.65
N LEU A 68 -3.02 0.79 -4.32
CA LEU A 68 -4.27 0.88 -3.57
C LEU A 68 -5.11 2.08 -3.99
N VAL A 69 -4.50 3.28 -3.97
CA VAL A 69 -5.20 4.53 -4.30
C VAL A 69 -5.69 4.49 -5.73
N ASN A 70 -4.88 4.01 -6.68
CA ASN A 70 -5.32 3.85 -8.06
C ASN A 70 -6.51 2.89 -8.17
N GLN A 71 -6.49 1.74 -7.50
CA GLN A 71 -7.61 0.79 -7.50
C GLN A 71 -8.89 1.43 -6.93
N VAL A 72 -8.79 2.09 -5.78
CA VAL A 72 -9.93 2.74 -5.12
C VAL A 72 -10.50 3.87 -5.98
N LEU A 73 -9.63 4.71 -6.56
CA LEU A 73 -10.05 5.78 -7.46
C LEU A 73 -10.74 5.21 -8.70
N GLN A 74 -10.21 4.16 -9.33
CA GLN A 74 -10.85 3.53 -10.50
C GLN A 74 -12.22 2.92 -10.17
N GLN A 75 -12.37 2.32 -8.99
CA GLN A 75 -13.62 1.68 -8.56
C GLN A 75 -14.69 2.70 -8.12
N HIS A 76 -14.28 3.82 -7.51
CA HIS A 76 -15.18 4.74 -6.84
C HIS A 76 -15.12 6.18 -7.36
N LEU A 77 -14.49 6.42 -8.53
CA LEU A 77 -14.32 7.75 -9.11
C LEU A 77 -15.63 8.55 -9.11
N GLN A 78 -16.72 7.91 -9.56
CA GLN A 78 -18.01 8.56 -9.66
C GLN A 78 -18.59 8.91 -8.28
N THR A 79 -18.32 8.11 -7.26
CA THR A 79 -18.75 8.41 -5.88
C THR A 79 -18.03 9.66 -5.36
N PHE A 80 -16.74 9.82 -5.66
CA PHE A 80 -16.00 11.02 -5.27
C PHE A 80 -16.48 12.27 -6.02
N ILE A 81 -16.65 12.18 -7.35
CA ILE A 81 -17.08 13.31 -8.19
C ILE A 81 -18.52 13.78 -7.85
N THR A 82 -19.44 12.84 -7.67
CA THR A 82 -20.84 13.17 -7.38
C THR A 82 -21.04 13.70 -5.96
N HIS A 83 -20.18 13.32 -5.01
CA HIS A 83 -20.20 13.91 -3.67
C HIS A 83 -19.74 15.36 -3.67
N ASP A 84 -18.71 15.70 -4.45
CA ASP A 84 -18.30 17.10 -4.64
C ASP A 84 -19.44 17.93 -5.26
N GLN A 85 -20.14 17.40 -6.26
CA GLN A 85 -21.29 18.11 -6.86
C GLN A 85 -22.44 18.33 -5.87
N MET A 86 -22.69 17.42 -4.93
CA MET A 86 -23.71 17.61 -3.89
C MET A 86 -23.31 18.65 -2.84
N ILE A 87 -22.02 18.87 -2.59
CA ILE A 87 -21.55 19.92 -1.67
C ILE A 87 -21.73 21.32 -2.28
N TYR A 88 -21.55 21.47 -3.59
CA TYR A 88 -21.74 22.77 -4.28
C TYR A 88 -23.20 23.08 -4.67
N SER A 89 -24.15 22.20 -4.32
CA SER A 89 -25.58 22.34 -4.65
C SER A 89 -26.45 22.70 -3.44
N ILE A 90 -25.84 23.08 -2.31
CA ILE A 90 -26.51 23.55 -1.08
C ILE A 90 -26.17 25.02 -0.87
#